data_AF-A0A9D7GEL7-F1
#
_entry.id   AF-A0A9D7GEL7-F1
#
_cell.length_a   1.000
_cell.length_b   1.000
_cell.length_c   1.000
_cell.angle_alpha   90.00
_cell.angle_beta   90.00
_cell.angle_gamma   90.00
#
_symmetry.space_group_name_H-M   'P 1'
#
loop_
_entity.id
_entity.type
_entity.pdbx_description
1 polymer ?
#
loop_
_entity_poly.entity_id
_entity_poly.type
_entity_poly.pdbx_seq_one_letter_code
_entity_poly.pdbx_strand_id
1 'polypeptide(L)'
;MNYEPYWDETMLMDVRGQNEGYLEQFFEYYRIKDYRNTLIVFDSLSNILRQNDNILFIKAMALMESGETENPKSIFINIIDHKRSRYIYQSEWYLALLFLKEKNIEKANQLLNKIKIDKQSLYRNKAENLLRKVQLITSESKKNE
;
A
#
# COMPACT_ATOMS: atom_id res chain seq x y z
N MET A 1 1.24 4.01 -15.24
CA MET A 1 0.53 3.90 -13.95
C MET A 1 1.42 4.60 -12.93
N ASN A 2 0.99 5.68 -12.27
CA ASN A 2 1.84 6.47 -11.37
C ASN A 2 1.88 5.80 -9.99
N TYR A 3 2.51 4.63 -9.91
CA TYR A 3 2.80 3.93 -8.67
C TYR A 3 4.20 4.34 -8.21
N GLU A 4 4.31 4.72 -6.94
CA GLU A 4 5.59 4.92 -6.25
C GLU A 4 5.46 4.33 -4.84
N PRO A 5 6.50 3.67 -4.32
CA PRO A 5 6.53 3.22 -2.93
C PRO A 5 6.35 4.40 -1.97
N TYR A 6 5.49 4.22 -0.96
CA TYR A 6 5.20 5.28 -0.01
C TYR A 6 6.34 5.41 0.98
N TRP A 7 6.84 6.63 1.17
CA TRP A 7 7.81 6.97 2.20
C TRP A 7 7.45 8.34 2.79
N ASP A 8 7.58 8.46 4.11
CA ASP A 8 7.45 9.74 4.81
C ASP A 8 8.38 9.74 6.03
N GLU A 9 9.01 10.88 6.33
CA GLU A 9 10.03 11.01 7.39
C GLU A 9 9.51 10.67 8.79
N THR A 10 8.20 10.79 9.01
CA THR A 10 7.58 10.48 10.30
C THR A 10 7.49 8.98 10.59
N MET A 11 7.78 8.11 9.62
CA MET A 11 7.93 6.66 9.83
C MET A 11 9.00 6.33 10.88
N LEU A 12 10.06 7.14 10.96
CA LEU A 12 11.17 6.94 11.89
C LEU A 12 10.87 7.49 13.30
N MET A 13 9.80 8.28 13.45
CA MET A 13 9.44 8.85 14.76
C MET A 13 8.80 7.82 15.70
N ASP A 14 8.19 6.76 15.17
CA ASP A 14 7.66 5.63 15.95
C ASP A 14 8.78 4.76 16.58
N VAL A 15 10.06 5.02 16.26
CA VAL A 15 11.21 4.19 16.65
C VAL A 15 11.89 4.66 17.95
N ARG A 16 11.72 5.93 18.33
CA ARG A 16 12.43 6.53 19.48
C ARG A 16 11.73 6.22 20.80
N GLY A 17 11.85 4.98 21.29
CA GLY A 17 11.31 4.65 22.61
C GLY A 17 11.62 3.27 23.16
N GLN A 18 11.87 2.25 22.34
CA GLN A 18 12.16 0.90 22.83
C GLN A 18 13.22 0.18 21.98
N ASN A 19 14.01 -0.62 22.69
CA ASN A 19 15.22 -1.28 22.26
C ASN A 19 14.94 -2.36 21.20
N GLU A 20 14.87 -2.01 19.92
CA GLU A 20 14.66 -2.97 18.83
C GLU A 20 15.50 -2.58 17.60
N GLY A 21 16.82 -2.85 17.62
CA GLY A 21 17.71 -2.55 16.49
C GLY A 21 17.28 -3.18 15.15
N TYR A 22 16.47 -4.24 15.17
CA TYR A 22 15.84 -4.77 13.95
C TYR A 22 14.76 -3.85 13.37
N LEU A 23 14.04 -3.09 14.20
CA LEU A 23 13.06 -2.12 13.73
C LEU A 23 13.76 -0.98 12.97
N GLU A 24 14.85 -0.44 13.52
CA GLU A 24 15.68 0.56 12.84
C GLU A 24 16.21 0.03 11.51
N GLN A 25 16.74 -1.20 11.50
CA GLN A 25 17.21 -1.85 10.27
C GLN A 25 16.07 -2.06 9.25
N PHE A 26 14.89 -2.46 9.70
CA PHE A 26 13.72 -2.66 8.84
C PHE A 26 13.38 -1.37 8.06
N PHE A 27 13.32 -0.24 8.78
CA PHE A 27 13.07 1.05 8.15
C PHE A 27 14.25 1.51 7.28
N GLU A 28 15.49 1.27 7.69
CA GLU A 28 16.67 1.66 6.91
C GLU A 28 16.74 0.90 5.58
N TYR A 29 16.55 -0.42 5.58
CA TYR A 29 16.50 -1.22 4.36
C TYR A 29 15.38 -0.75 3.43
N TYR A 30 14.20 -0.44 3.99
CA TYR A 30 13.09 0.08 3.18
C TYR A 30 13.42 1.45 2.57
N ARG A 31 14.05 2.35 3.34
CA ARG A 31 14.47 3.68 2.90
C ARG A 31 15.46 3.62 1.74
N ILE A 32 16.42 2.70 1.80
CA ILE A 32 17.41 2.50 0.73
C ILE A 32 16.88 1.59 -0.40
N LYS A 33 15.58 1.24 -0.37
CA LYS A 33 14.87 0.42 -1.37
C LYS A 33 15.37 -1.02 -1.47
N ASP A 34 16.01 -1.52 -0.42
CA ASP A 34 16.41 -2.92 -0.30
C ASP A 34 15.24 -3.75 0.23
N TYR A 35 14.21 -3.91 -0.60
CA TYR A 35 12.95 -4.53 -0.20
C TYR A 35 13.11 -6.00 0.19
N ARG A 36 14.09 -6.71 -0.38
CA ARG A 36 14.39 -8.08 0.01
C ARG A 36 14.89 -8.13 1.45
N ASN A 37 15.87 -7.29 1.81
CA ASN A 37 16.37 -7.25 3.18
C ASN A 37 15.35 -6.66 4.15
N THR A 38 14.49 -5.73 3.72
CA THR A 38 13.32 -5.28 4.51
C THR A 38 12.47 -6.46 4.95
N LEU A 39 12.13 -7.37 4.04
CA LEU A 39 11.30 -8.54 4.34
C LEU A 39 12.02 -9.55 5.23
N ILE A 40 13.32 -9.77 5.02
CA ILE A 40 14.13 -10.65 5.89
C ILE A 40 14.18 -10.10 7.32
N VAL A 41 14.40 -8.79 7.48
CA VAL A 41 14.48 -8.16 8.81
C VAL A 41 13.11 -8.11 9.48
N PHE A 42 12.02 -7.97 8.72
CA PHE A 42 10.66 -8.05 9.25
C PHE A 42 10.43 -9.33 10.06
N ASP A 43 10.93 -10.47 9.58
CA ASP A 43 10.77 -11.75 10.27
C ASP A 43 11.50 -11.79 11.62
N SER A 44 12.54 -10.96 11.78
CA SER A 44 13.32 -10.80 13.03
C SER A 44 12.69 -9.85 14.04
N LEU A 45 11.61 -9.13 13.68
CA LEU A 45 10.91 -8.24 14.60
C LEU A 45 10.17 -9.00 15.71
N SER A 46 9.84 -8.32 16.81
CA SER A 46 9.00 -8.92 17.85
C SER A 46 7.59 -9.25 17.32
N ASN A 47 6.90 -10.19 17.96
CA ASN A 47 5.55 -10.58 17.53
C ASN A 47 4.57 -9.40 17.60
N ILE A 48 4.76 -8.49 18.58
CA ILE A 48 3.94 -7.28 18.73
C ILE A 48 4.15 -6.36 17.52
N LEU A 49 5.40 -6.13 17.12
CA LEU A 49 5.71 -5.31 15.93
C LEU A 49 5.20 -5.93 14.64
N ARG A 50 5.35 -7.24 14.44
CA ARG A 50 4.87 -7.92 13.22
C ARG A 50 3.35 -7.87 13.05
N GLN A 51 2.60 -7.60 14.12
CA GLN A 51 1.15 -7.42 14.11
C GLN A 51 0.73 -5.94 14.08
N ASN A 52 1.67 -5.01 14.13
CA ASN A 52 1.38 -3.59 14.06
C ASN A 52 1.01 -3.20 12.62
N ASP A 53 -0.18 -2.63 12.43
CA ASP A 53 -0.71 -2.28 11.11
C ASP A 53 0.18 -1.24 10.36
N ASN A 54 0.91 -0.37 11.07
CA ASN A 54 1.86 0.57 10.44
C ASN A 54 3.10 -0.16 9.90
N ILE A 55 3.61 -1.15 10.63
CA ILE A 55 4.74 -1.96 10.17
C ILE A 55 4.30 -2.88 9.02
N LEU A 56 3.12 -3.48 9.13
CA LEU A 56 2.50 -4.28 8.09
C LEU A 56 2.26 -3.49 6.81
N PHE A 57 1.89 -2.21 6.90
CA PHE A 57 1.78 -1.35 5.73
C PHE A 57 3.10 -1.29 4.94
N ILE A 58 4.22 -1.09 5.63
CA ILE A 58 5.55 -1.02 5.01
C ILE A 58 5.96 -2.40 4.46
N LYS A 59 5.65 -3.49 5.17
CA LYS A 59 5.81 -4.85 4.64
C LYS A 59 5.06 -5.01 3.31
N ALA A 60 3.80 -4.58 3.25
CA ALA A 60 2.99 -4.68 2.03
C ALA A 60 3.60 -3.86 0.88
N MET A 61 4.15 -2.68 1.16
CA MET A 61 4.88 -1.91 0.16
C MET A 61 6.15 -2.64 -0.33
N ALA A 62 6.95 -3.22 0.56
CA ALA A 62 8.12 -4.00 0.20
C ALA A 62 7.76 -5.26 -0.62
N LEU A 63 6.64 -5.91 -0.31
CA LEU A 63 6.10 -7.03 -1.09
C LEU A 63 5.70 -6.61 -2.51
N MET A 64 5.07 -5.44 -2.66
CA MET A 64 4.71 -4.92 -3.99
C MET A 64 5.93 -4.72 -4.89
N GLU A 65 7.06 -4.30 -4.32
CA GLU A 65 8.28 -3.97 -5.07
C GLU A 65 9.23 -5.14 -5.29
N SER A 66 9.30 -6.06 -4.33
CA SER A 66 10.19 -7.23 -4.41
C SER A 66 9.74 -8.25 -5.46
N GLY A 67 8.49 -8.20 -5.91
CA GLY A 67 7.93 -9.18 -6.84
C GLY A 67 7.73 -10.56 -6.23
N GLU A 68 7.86 -10.67 -4.90
CA GLU A 68 7.64 -11.89 -4.13
C GLU A 68 6.17 -12.37 -4.27
N THR A 69 5.97 -13.68 -4.10
CA THR A 69 4.65 -14.31 -4.33
C THR A 69 3.63 -14.02 -3.23
N GLU A 70 4.07 -13.54 -2.06
CA GLU A 70 3.16 -13.16 -0.99
C GLU A 70 2.25 -12.01 -1.46
N ASN A 71 0.94 -12.18 -1.25
CA ASN A 71 -0.06 -11.27 -1.77
C ASN A 71 -0.25 -10.07 -0.83
N PRO A 72 0.21 -8.85 -1.20
CA PRO A 72 0.08 -7.67 -0.33
C PRO A 72 -1.38 -7.23 -0.13
N LYS A 73 -2.33 -7.69 -0.96
CA LYS A 73 -3.75 -7.28 -0.85
C LYS A 73 -4.37 -7.65 0.50
N SER A 74 -4.07 -8.83 1.05
CA SER A 74 -4.64 -9.26 2.34
C SER A 74 -4.19 -8.34 3.47
N ILE A 75 -2.94 -7.88 3.42
CA ILE A 75 -2.40 -6.93 4.39
C ILE A 75 -3.14 -5.60 4.29
N PHE A 76 -3.32 -5.03 3.10
CA PHE A 76 -4.06 -3.78 2.94
C PHE A 76 -5.53 -3.89 3.37
N ILE A 77 -6.21 -5.01 3.06
CA ILE A 77 -7.58 -5.25 3.52
C ILE A 77 -7.64 -5.22 5.05
N ASN A 78 -6.75 -5.95 5.72
CA ASN A 78 -6.71 -5.97 7.19
C ASN A 78 -6.47 -4.58 7.79
N ILE A 79 -5.54 -3.79 7.21
CA ILE A 79 -5.26 -2.42 7.66
C ILE A 79 -6.52 -1.54 7.56
N ILE A 80 -7.24 -1.63 6.43
CA ILE A 80 -8.47 -0.86 6.19
C ILE A 80 -9.57 -1.28 7.16
N ASP A 81 -9.69 -2.57 7.46
CA ASP A 81 -10.75 -3.12 8.31
C ASP A 81 -10.49 -2.84 9.80
N HIS A 82 -9.24 -2.97 10.26
CA HIS A 82 -8.87 -2.70 11.65
C HIS A 82 -8.98 -1.22 12.03
N LYS A 83 -8.70 -0.32 11.08
CA LYS A 83 -8.70 1.14 11.27
C LYS A 83 -7.76 1.62 12.39
N ARG A 84 -6.68 0.89 12.65
CA ARG A 84 -5.68 1.25 13.68
C ARG A 84 -4.43 1.92 13.08
N SER A 85 -4.23 1.79 11.77
CA SER A 85 -3.10 2.40 11.10
C SER A 85 -3.36 3.86 10.75
N ARG A 86 -2.28 4.65 10.72
CA ARG A 86 -2.28 5.97 10.09
C ARG A 86 -2.29 5.92 8.55
N TYR A 87 -2.06 4.74 7.95
CA TYR A 87 -1.93 4.53 6.52
C TYR A 87 -3.20 3.96 5.87
N ILE A 88 -4.38 4.19 6.46
CA ILE A 88 -5.65 3.67 5.93
C ILE A 88 -5.90 4.18 4.50
N TYR A 89 -5.82 5.50 4.27
CA TYR A 89 -6.08 6.08 2.95
C TYR A 89 -5.05 5.64 1.89
N GLN A 90 -3.78 5.51 2.30
CA GLN A 90 -2.71 4.96 1.48
C GLN A 90 -3.01 3.50 1.13
N SER A 91 -3.46 2.70 2.10
CA SER A 91 -3.81 1.29 1.90
C SER A 91 -4.97 1.13 0.91
N GLU A 92 -6.00 1.98 1.01
CA GLU A 92 -7.10 2.00 0.03
C GLU A 92 -6.58 2.31 -1.38
N TRP A 93 -5.70 3.30 -1.50
CA TRP A 93 -5.10 3.65 -2.79
C TRP A 93 -4.30 2.50 -3.39
N TYR A 94 -3.38 1.90 -2.62
CA TYR A 94 -2.53 0.81 -3.12
C TYR A 94 -3.32 -0.46 -3.40
N LEU A 95 -4.35 -0.76 -2.61
CA LEU A 95 -5.26 -1.88 -2.89
C LEU A 95 -6.03 -1.67 -4.20
N ALA A 96 -6.45 -0.42 -4.50
CA ALA A 96 -7.11 -0.11 -5.77
C ALA A 96 -6.16 -0.32 -6.96
N LEU A 97 -4.90 0.08 -6.81
CA LEU A 97 -3.86 -0.15 -7.81
C LEU A 97 -3.59 -1.64 -8.02
N LEU A 98 -3.54 -2.44 -6.96
CA LEU A 98 -3.41 -3.90 -7.07
C LEU A 98 -4.57 -4.53 -7.83
N PHE A 99 -5.82 -4.13 -7.56
CA PHE A 99 -6.96 -4.62 -8.32
C PHE A 99 -6.89 -4.25 -9.81
N LEU A 100 -6.41 -3.05 -10.14
CA LEU A 100 -6.18 -2.67 -11.55
C LEU A 100 -5.11 -3.53 -12.21
N LYS A 101 -3.98 -3.79 -11.52
CA LYS A 101 -2.90 -4.65 -12.01
C LYS A 101 -3.41 -6.06 -12.34
N GLU A 102 -4.34 -6.56 -11.53
CA GLU A 102 -4.99 -7.87 -11.70
C GLU A 102 -6.18 -7.84 -12.68
N LYS A 103 -6.43 -6.72 -13.35
CA LYS A 103 -7.59 -6.51 -14.23
C LYS A 103 -8.94 -6.70 -13.53
N ASN A 104 -8.98 -6.64 -12.20
CA ASN A 104 -10.23 -6.64 -11.43
C ASN A 104 -10.81 -5.21 -11.39
N ILE A 105 -11.35 -4.79 -12.54
CA ILE A 105 -11.83 -3.43 -12.76
C ILE A 105 -13.01 -3.07 -11.83
N GLU A 106 -13.85 -4.04 -11.49
CA GLU A 106 -15.00 -3.82 -10.61
C GLU A 106 -14.57 -3.38 -9.21
N LYS A 107 -13.71 -4.17 -8.55
CA LYS A 107 -13.22 -3.85 -7.20
C LYS A 107 -12.36 -2.59 -7.20
N ALA A 108 -11.55 -2.40 -8.24
CA ALA A 108 -10.79 -1.16 -8.41
C ALA A 108 -11.72 0.06 -8.48
N ASN A 109 -12.78 0.01 -9.29
CA ASN A 109 -13.72 1.11 -9.43
C ASN A 109 -14.49 1.40 -8.13
N GLN A 110 -14.89 0.36 -7.40
CA GLN A 110 -15.54 0.53 -6.09
C GLN A 110 -14.63 1.33 -5.14
N LEU A 111 -13.38 0.91 -5.02
CA LEU A 111 -12.43 1.53 -4.11
C LEU A 111 -12.01 2.94 -4.56
N LEU A 112 -11.76 3.15 -5.85
CA LEU A 112 -11.46 4.48 -6.39
C LEU A 112 -12.64 5.45 -6.24
N ASN A 113 -13.88 4.98 -6.39
CA ASN A 113 -15.04 5.84 -6.14
C ASN A 113 -15.17 6.22 -4.66
N LYS A 114 -14.90 5.29 -3.74
CA LYS A 114 -14.81 5.59 -2.30
C LYS A 114 -13.77 6.68 -2.02
N ILE A 115 -12.54 6.49 -2.52
CA ILE A 115 -11.44 7.45 -2.36
C ILE A 115 -11.79 8.83 -2.95
N LYS A 116 -12.47 8.87 -4.11
CA LYS A 116 -12.88 10.11 -4.78
C LYS A 116 -13.88 10.96 -3.97
N ILE A 117 -14.76 10.32 -3.19
CA ILE A 117 -15.77 11.06 -2.40
C ILE A 117 -15.29 11.39 -0.99
N ASP A 118 -14.24 10.72 -0.52
CA ASP A 118 -13.66 10.99 0.79
C ASP A 118 -12.90 12.32 0.79
N LYS A 119 -13.37 13.27 1.61
CA LYS A 119 -12.77 14.60 1.74
C LYS A 119 -11.44 14.60 2.49
N GLN A 120 -11.17 13.57 3.29
CA GLN A 120 -9.93 13.43 4.06
C GLN A 120 -8.83 12.73 3.26
N SER A 121 -9.19 12.00 2.20
CA SER A 121 -8.21 11.28 1.39
C SER A 121 -7.39 12.21 0.50
N LEU A 122 -6.07 12.20 0.70
CA LEU A 122 -5.10 12.89 -0.16
C LEU A 122 -5.09 12.33 -1.61
N TYR A 123 -5.69 11.16 -1.83
CA TYR A 123 -5.72 10.49 -3.13
C TYR A 123 -6.94 10.83 -3.98
N ARG A 124 -7.86 11.69 -3.49
CA ARG A 124 -9.11 12.04 -4.17
C ARG A 124 -8.94 12.43 -5.64
N ASN A 125 -8.09 13.42 -5.92
CA ASN A 125 -7.84 13.90 -7.28
C ASN A 125 -7.16 12.83 -8.15
N LYS A 126 -6.28 12.01 -7.55
CA LYS A 126 -5.61 10.90 -8.25
C LYS A 126 -6.63 9.82 -8.63
N ALA A 127 -7.57 9.49 -7.74
CA ALA A 127 -8.62 8.52 -7.98
C ALA A 127 -9.59 8.97 -9.07
N GLU A 128 -10.00 10.24 -9.06
CA GLU A 128 -10.84 10.79 -10.12
C GLU A 128 -10.18 10.69 -11.50
N ASN A 129 -8.91 11.09 -11.59
CA ASN A 129 -8.15 11.02 -12.83
C ASN A 129 -7.97 9.57 -13.32
N LEU A 130 -7.73 8.63 -12.39
CA LEU A 130 -7.54 7.23 -12.73
C LEU A 130 -8.85 6.58 -13.20
N LEU A 131 -9.98 6.89 -12.57
CA LEU A 131 -11.31 6.43 -13.01
C LEU A 131 -11.61 6.85 -14.45
N ARG A 132 -11.32 8.10 -14.82
CA ARG A 132 -11.51 8.60 -16.19
C ARG A 132 -10.67 7.80 -17.20
N LYS A 133 -9.40 7.52 -16.87
CA LYS A 133 -8.50 6.72 -17.73
C LYS A 133 -8.99 5.29 -17.92
N VAL A 134 -9.41 4.63 -16.85
CA VAL A 134 -9.93 3.25 -16.89
C VAL A 134 -11.20 3.15 -17.76
N GLN A 135 -12.08 4.16 -17.67
CA GLN A 135 -13.30 4.22 -18.49
C GLN A 135 -13.00 4.40 -19.97
N LEU A 136 -12.05 5.28 -20.33
CA LEU A 136 -11.61 5.47 -21.72
C LEU A 136 -11.08 4.16 -22.32
N ILE A 137 -10.16 3.49 -21.63
CA ILE A 137 -9.58 2.21 -22.07
C ILE A 137 -10.68 1.15 -22.28
N THR A 138 -11.61 1.03 -21.32
CA THR A 138 -12.70 0.04 -21.41
C THR A 138 -13.67 0.35 -22.56
N SER A 139 -13.85 1.62 -22.92
CA SER A 139 -14.72 2.04 -24.02
C SER A 139 -14.09 1.81 -25.40
N GLU A 140 -12.77 1.90 -25.51
CA GLU A 140 -12.03 1.63 -26.76
C GLU A 140 -11.96 0.14 -27.07
N SER A 141 -11.76 -0.72 -26.05
CA SER A 141 -11.77 -2.18 -26.23
C SER A 141 -13.10 -2.72 -26.77
N LYS A 142 -14.23 -2.06 -26.45
CA LYS A 142 -15.58 -2.46 -26.90
C LYS A 142 -15.95 -1.98 -28.30
N LYS A 143 -15.17 -1.07 -28.90
CA LYS A 143 -15.42 -0.57 -30.27
C LYS A 143 -14.69 -1.36 -31.35
N ASN A 144 -13.77 -2.24 -30.96
CA ASN A 144 -12.93 -3.03 -31.87
C ASN A 144 -13.32 -4.53 -31.90
N GLU A 145 -14.45 -4.89 -31.28
CA GLU A 145 -15.13 -6.20 -31.37
C GLU A 145 -16.42 -6.05 -32.18
#